data_AF-A0A2E0TLI4-F1
#
_entry.id   AF-A0A2E0TLI4-F1
#
_cell.length_a   1.000
_cell.length_b   1.000
_cell.length_c   1.000
_cell.angle_alpha   90.00
_cell.angle_beta   90.00
_cell.angle_gamma   90.00
#
_symmetry.space_group_name_H-M   'P 1'
#
loop_
_entity.id
_entity.type
_entity.pdbx_description
1 polymer ?
#
loop_
_entity_poly.entity_id
_entity_poly.type
_entity_poly.pdbx_seq_one_letter_code
_entity_poly.pdbx_strand_id
1 'polypeptide(L)' 'MEDALEEQVRAVIAEHAELPADGAAPLEVESLVLVQIAEDLEARFDFVLRGRELTPEHFGSVAAIVAFVRTKVAP' A
#
# COMPACT_ATOMS: atom_id res chain seq x y z
N MET A 1 -6.83 -6.05 -15.80
CA MET A 1 -6.36 -6.65 -14.53
C MET A 1 -5.47 -5.69 -13.75
N GLU A 2 -4.59 -4.92 -14.40
CA GLU A 2 -3.75 -3.93 -13.71
C GLU A 2 -4.55 -2.86 -12.95
N ASP A 3 -5.63 -2.34 -13.53
CA ASP A 3 -6.45 -1.31 -12.87
C ASP A 3 -7.15 -1.83 -11.61
N ALA A 4 -7.50 -3.13 -11.57
CA ALA A 4 -8.24 -3.71 -10.44
C ALA A 4 -7.37 -3.88 -9.19
N LEU A 5 -6.07 -4.15 -9.34
CA LEU A 5 -5.16 -4.23 -8.20
C LEU A 5 -4.92 -2.82 -7.62
N GLU A 6 -4.64 -1.85 -8.49
CA GLU A 6 -4.41 -0.48 -8.08
C GLU A 6 -5.64 0.11 -7.38
N GLU A 7 -6.84 -0.11 -7.91
CA GLU A 7 -8.09 0.33 -7.28
C GLU A 7 -8.28 -0.26 -5.89
N GLN A 8 -7.99 -1.57 -5.71
CA GLN A 8 -8.09 -2.22 -4.40
C GLN A 8 -7.07 -1.69 -3.40
N VAL A 9 -5.82 -1.44 -3.82
CA VAL A 9 -4.79 -0.85 -2.95
C VAL A 9 -5.19 0.58 -2.55
N ARG A 10 -5.66 1.38 -3.51
CA ARG A 10 -6.16 2.75 -3.24
C ARG A 10 -7.34 2.73 -2.28
N ALA A 11 -8.26 1.77 -2.40
CA ALA A 11 -9.39 1.63 -1.48
C ALA A 11 -8.91 1.37 -0.04
N VAL A 12 -7.97 0.45 0.16
CA VAL A 12 -7.40 0.19 1.50
C VAL A 12 -6.74 1.45 2.06
N ILE A 13 -5.92 2.16 1.28
CA ILE A 13 -5.27 3.39 1.76
C ILE A 13 -6.31 4.46 2.11
N ALA A 14 -7.37 4.60 1.30
CA ALA A 14 -8.43 5.59 1.50
C ALA A 14 -9.28 5.35 2.77
N GLU A 15 -9.27 4.14 3.33
CA GLU A 15 -9.92 3.84 4.62
C GLU A 15 -9.18 4.49 5.80
N HIS A 16 -7.89 4.79 5.64
CA HIS A 16 -7.00 5.26 6.71
C HIS A 16 -6.40 6.64 6.47
N ALA A 17 -6.28 7.06 5.21
CA ALA A 17 -5.55 8.27 4.81
C ALA A 17 -6.13 8.95 3.57
N GLU A 18 -5.89 10.24 3.44
CA GLU A 18 -6.22 10.97 2.21
C GLU A 18 -5.27 10.57 1.08
N LEU A 19 -5.85 10.25 -0.08
CA LEU A 19 -5.07 9.90 -1.27
C LEU A 19 -4.51 11.16 -1.95
N PRO A 20 -3.22 11.20 -2.28
CA PRO A 20 -2.67 12.27 -3.09
C PRO A 20 -3.26 12.24 -4.50
N ALA A 21 -3.38 13.42 -5.12
CA ALA A 21 -3.86 13.56 -6.49
C ALA A 21 -2.95 12.85 -7.52
N ASP A 22 -1.66 12.80 -7.22
CA ASP A 22 -0.65 12.02 -7.96
C ASP A 22 -0.21 10.82 -7.12
N GLY A 23 -0.33 9.61 -7.66
CA GLY A 23 0.06 8.38 -6.97
C GLY A 23 1.56 8.27 -6.71
N ALA A 24 2.40 9.03 -7.43
CA ALA A 24 3.83 9.11 -7.20
C ALA A 24 4.22 10.13 -6.11
N ALA A 25 3.29 11.01 -5.70
CA ALA A 25 3.55 11.97 -4.63
C ALA A 25 3.69 11.26 -3.26
N PRO A 26 4.40 11.88 -2.31
CA PRO A 26 4.54 11.32 -0.97
C PRO A 26 3.18 11.05 -0.32
N LEU A 27 3.03 9.88 0.28
CA LEU A 27 1.90 9.55 1.13
C LEU A 27 2.21 10.07 2.54
N GLU A 28 1.62 11.21 2.89
CA GLU A 28 1.82 11.86 4.19
C GLU A 28 0.93 11.21 5.25
N VAL A 29 1.44 10.16 5.91
CA VAL A 29 0.72 9.43 6.96
C VAL A 29 1.58 9.22 8.19
N GLU A 30 0.94 9.20 9.36
CA GLU A 30 1.59 8.85 10.61
C GLU A 30 2.06 7.39 10.59
N SER A 31 3.15 7.08 11.30
CA SER A 31 3.72 5.72 11.30
C SER A 31 2.74 4.66 11.80
N LEU A 32 1.86 5.00 12.76
CA LEU A 32 0.83 4.07 13.25
C LEU A 32 -0.22 3.77 12.17
N VAL A 33 -0.64 4.79 11.42
CA VAL A 33 -1.58 4.65 10.29
C VAL A 33 -0.96 3.78 9.20
N LEU A 34 0.34 3.93 8.94
CA LEU A 34 1.04 3.10 7.97
C LEU A 34 1.07 1.62 8.35
N VAL A 35 1.17 1.31 9.65
CA VAL A 35 1.07 -0.07 10.15
C VAL A 35 -0.33 -0.63 9.91
N GLN A 36 -1.38 0.14 10.15
CA GLN A 36 -2.77 -0.28 9.90
C GLN A 36 -3.01 -0.55 8.41
N ILE A 37 -2.53 0.35 7.53
CA ILE A 37 -2.59 0.14 6.07
C ILE A 37 -1.87 -1.15 5.69
N ALA A 38 -0.69 -1.41 6.26
CA ALA A 38 0.08 -2.61 5.97
C ALA A 38 -0.66 -3.90 6.41
N GLU A 39 -1.23 -3.92 7.61
CA GLU A 39 -2.02 -5.04 8.13
C GLU A 39 -3.25 -5.33 7.26
N ASP A 40 -3.95 -4.28 6.81
CA ASP A 40 -5.13 -4.44 5.96
C ASP A 40 -4.76 -4.89 4.54
N LEU A 41 -3.60 -4.48 4.02
CA LEU A 41 -3.08 -5.00 2.75
C LEU A 41 -2.72 -6.50 2.87
N GLU A 42 -2.08 -6.92 3.97
CA GLU A 42 -1.82 -8.34 4.24
C GLU A 42 -3.12 -9.15 4.23
N ALA A 43 -4.13 -8.68 4.96
CA ALA A 43 -5.44 -9.35 5.04
C ALA A 43 -6.19 -9.35 3.70
N ARG A 44 -6.14 -8.24 2.96
CA ARG A 44 -6.90 -8.08 1.70
C ARG A 44 -6.35 -8.92 0.56
N PHE A 45 -5.04 -9.14 0.54
CA PHE A 45 -4.32 -9.78 -0.54
C PHE A 45 -3.66 -11.12 -0.16
N ASP A 46 -3.89 -11.60 1.07
CA ASP A 46 -3.43 -12.89 1.59
C ASP A 46 -1.90 -13.10 1.47
N PHE A 47 -1.13 -12.12 1.96
CA PHE A 47 0.33 -12.22 2.06
C PHE A 47 0.83 -11.79 3.45
N VAL A 48 2.09 -12.10 3.75
CA VAL A 48 2.76 -11.68 4.98
C VAL A 48 3.88 -10.68 4.68
N LEU A 49 3.86 -9.58 5.41
CA LEU A 49 4.79 -8.46 5.37
C LEU A 49 5.78 -8.62 6.53
N ARG A 50 7.05 -8.74 6.19
CA ARG A 50 8.11 -8.80 7.19
C ARG A 50 8.44 -7.39 7.62
N GLY A 51 8.61 -7.12 8.92
CA GLY A 51 8.85 -5.75 9.41
C GLY A 51 9.97 -4.95 8.71
N ARG A 52 10.96 -5.63 8.11
CA ARG A 52 12.01 -5.01 7.27
C ARG A 52 11.53 -4.47 5.92
N GLU A 53 10.30 -4.77 5.52
CA GLU A 53 9.68 -4.37 4.25
C GLU A 53 8.82 -3.12 4.41
N LEU A 54 8.54 -2.68 5.64
CA LEU A 54 7.82 -1.45 5.95
C LEU A 54 8.77 -0.24 5.84
N THR A 55 9.24 0.03 4.63
CA THR A 55 10.24 1.06 4.32
C THR A 55 9.65 2.19 3.47
N PRO A 56 10.25 3.39 3.46
CA PRO A 56 9.82 4.47 2.56
C PRO A 56 9.87 4.10 1.07
N GLU A 57 10.72 3.15 0.68
CA GLU A 57 10.80 2.66 -0.70
C GLU A 57 9.53 1.92 -1.12
N HIS A 58 8.93 1.14 -0.22
CA HIS A 58 7.71 0.39 -0.51
C HIS A 58 6.43 1.14 -0.12
N PHE A 59 6.51 2.02 0.88
CA PHE A 59 5.35 2.65 1.52
C PHE A 59 5.34 4.18 1.45
N GLY A 60 6.28 4.79 0.72
CA GLY A 60 6.39 6.25 0.62
C GLY A 60 5.38 6.91 -0.33
N SER A 61 4.71 6.15 -1.19
CA SER A 61 3.69 6.65 -2.11
C SER A 61 2.69 5.55 -2.47
N VAL A 62 1.52 5.93 -2.99
CA VAL A 62 0.51 4.97 -3.46
C VAL A 62 1.08 4.07 -4.56
N ALA A 63 1.83 4.65 -5.50
CA ALA A 63 2.46 3.90 -6.58
C ALA A 63 3.49 2.88 -6.08
N ALA A 64 4.27 3.24 -5.06
CA ALA A 64 5.21 2.32 -4.41
C ALA A 64 4.49 1.15 -3.74
N ILE A 65 3.39 1.42 -3.03
CA ILE A 65 2.59 0.39 -2.37
C ILE A 65 1.98 -0.55 -3.40
N VAL A 66 1.41 -0.02 -4.48
CA VAL A 66 0.87 -0.83 -5.60
C VAL A 66 1.94 -1.73 -6.20
N ALA A 67 3.12 -1.18 -6.46
CA ALA A 67 4.25 -1.94 -7.00
C ALA A 67 4.68 -3.05 -6.03
N PHE A 68 4.79 -2.74 -4.73
CA PHE A 68 5.14 -3.70 -3.70
C PHE A 68 4.11 -4.83 -3.61
N VAL A 69 2.82 -4.52 -3.48
CA VAL A 69 1.74 -5.52 -3.41
C VAL A 69 1.74 -6.39 -4.67
N ARG A 70 2.01 -5.81 -5.86
CA ARG A 70 2.15 -6.58 -7.10
C ARG A 70 3.24 -7.65 -7.00
N THR A 71 4.37 -7.36 -6.37
CA THR A 71 5.43 -8.38 -6.14
C THR A 71 5.01 -9.50 -5.19
N LYS A 72 4.02 -9.26 -4.32
CA LYS A 72 3.52 -10.23 -3.34
C LYS A 72 2.43 -11.13 -3.91
N VAL A 73 1.59 -10.60 -4.79
CA VAL A 73 0.44 -11.31 -5.36
C VAL A 73 0.70 -11.90 -6.75
N ALA A 74 1.86 -11.62 -7.35
CA ALA A 74 2.26 -12.26 -8.59
C ALA A 74 2.54 -13.78 -8.34
N PRO A 75 2.11 -14.66 -9.26
CA PRO A 75 2.29 -16.11 -9.14
C PRO A 75 3.75 -16.56 -9.24
#